data_AF-A0A962CUD3-F1
#
_entry.id   AF-A0A962CUD3-F1
#
_cell.length_a   1.000
_cell.length_b   1.000
_cell.length_c   1.000
_cell.angle_alpha   90.00
_cell.angle_beta   90.00
_cell.angle_gamma   90.00
#
_symmetry.space_group_name_H-M   'P 1'
#
loop_
_entity.id
_entity.type
_entity.pdbx_description
1 polymer ?
#
loop_
_entity_poly.entity_id
_entity_poly.type
_entity_poly.pdbx_seq_one_letter_code
_entity_poly.pdbx_strand_id
1 'polypeptide(L)'
;MKEGTKIKKAERVRVFRRSFSSVPMTYQLTVKPVGTDDVSGTVEVEITQILFRKKNLINPLQINNVIKATLWDTFMDVYIRPDSDVIIEKPQRSISAKPLIVGLIVTVIALVSVLMFLAFLK
;
A
#
# COMPACT_ATOMS: atom_id res chain seq x y z
N MET A 1 -17.15 10.06 -3.76
CA MET A 1 -16.12 10.37 -4.78
C MET A 1 -15.97 9.16 -5.69
N LYS A 2 -16.81 9.12 -6.73
CA LYS A 2 -16.60 8.33 -7.94
C LYS A 2 -15.84 9.27 -8.91
N GLU A 3 -15.09 8.70 -9.85
CA GLU A 3 -14.31 9.37 -10.90
C GLU A 3 -12.81 9.53 -10.59
N GLY A 4 -12.01 8.92 -11.45
CA GLY A 4 -10.55 8.98 -11.41
C GLY A 4 -10.04 10.38 -11.69
N THR A 5 -8.85 10.68 -11.17
CA THR A 5 -8.21 11.99 -11.36
C THR A 5 -7.41 11.96 -12.66
N LYS A 6 -7.74 12.85 -13.61
CA LYS A 6 -6.95 13.03 -14.85
C LYS A 6 -5.65 13.76 -14.52
N ILE A 7 -4.54 13.23 -14.99
CA ILE A 7 -3.18 13.75 -14.80
C ILE A 7 -2.56 13.95 -16.17
N LYS A 8 -1.92 15.10 -16.37
CA LYS A 8 -1.32 15.45 -17.65
C LYS A 8 0.05 14.80 -17.79
N LYS A 9 0.46 14.62 -19.04
CA LYS A 9 1.82 14.22 -19.40
C LYS A 9 2.89 15.06 -18.68
N ALA A 10 3.94 14.37 -18.23
CA ALA A 10 5.13 14.89 -17.54
C ALA A 10 4.85 15.62 -16.21
N GLU A 11 3.61 15.62 -15.73
CA GLU A 11 3.23 16.22 -14.46
C GLU A 11 3.59 15.28 -13.30
N ARG A 12 4.34 15.80 -12.31
CA ARG A 12 4.61 15.05 -11.08
C ARG A 12 3.47 15.26 -10.09
N VAL A 13 2.64 14.24 -9.91
CA VAL A 13 1.46 14.33 -9.03
C VAL A 13 1.58 13.35 -7.88
N ARG A 14 1.31 13.83 -6.65
CA ARG A 14 1.18 12.96 -5.47
C ARG A 14 -0.16 12.25 -5.52
N VAL A 15 -0.13 10.94 -5.63
CA VAL A 15 -1.34 10.10 -5.74
C VAL A 15 -1.92 9.79 -4.38
N PHE A 16 -1.07 9.44 -3.43
CA PHE A 16 -1.50 9.29 -2.05
C PHE A 16 -0.36 9.50 -1.07
N ARG A 17 -0.76 9.80 0.16
CA ARG A 17 0.10 9.91 1.33
C ARG A 17 -0.39 8.95 2.40
N ARG A 18 0.55 8.25 3.00
CA ARG A 18 0.37 7.47 4.22
C ARG A 18 1.02 8.25 5.37
N SER A 19 0.19 8.71 6.29
CA SER A 19 0.65 9.37 7.50
C SER A 19 0.69 8.36 8.65
N PHE A 20 1.87 8.18 9.24
CA PHE A 20 2.10 7.55 10.54
C PHE A 20 1.35 6.21 10.75
N SER A 21 1.86 5.13 10.16
CA SER A 21 1.28 3.80 10.37
C SER A 21 2.32 2.70 10.24
N SER A 22 2.35 1.80 11.21
CA SER A 22 3.22 0.61 11.22
C SER A 22 2.49 -0.68 10.83
N VAL A 23 1.28 -0.58 10.25
CA VAL A 23 0.51 -1.77 9.83
C VAL A 23 0.96 -2.21 8.43
N PRO A 24 1.32 -3.47 8.16
CA PRO A 24 1.65 -3.89 6.81
C PRO A 24 0.43 -3.76 5.87
N MET A 25 0.58 -2.97 4.81
CA MET A 25 -0.49 -2.67 3.85
C MET A 25 0.00 -2.82 2.42
N THR A 26 -0.87 -3.30 1.53
CA THR A 26 -0.66 -3.24 0.09
C THR A 26 -1.56 -2.16 -0.50
N TYR A 27 -0.96 -1.32 -1.34
CA TYR A 27 -1.60 -0.29 -2.11
C TYR A 27 -1.57 -0.71 -3.58
N GLN A 28 -2.74 -0.81 -4.19
CA GLN A 28 -2.87 -1.07 -5.61
C GLN A 28 -3.25 0.22 -6.32
N LEU A 29 -2.37 0.64 -7.23
CA LEU A 29 -2.54 1.81 -8.07
C LEU A 29 -2.91 1.33 -9.48
N THR A 30 -4.13 1.67 -9.91
CA THR A 30 -4.61 1.39 -11.26
C THR A 30 -4.65 2.67 -12.07
N VAL A 31 -4.06 2.61 -13.26
CA VAL A 31 -3.89 3.74 -14.18
C VAL A 31 -4.47 3.36 -15.53
N LYS A 32 -5.25 4.27 -16.12
CA LYS A 32 -5.84 4.12 -17.45
C LYS A 32 -5.30 5.19 -18.38
N PRO A 33 -4.94 4.86 -19.64
CA PRO A 33 -4.54 5.86 -20.60
C PRO A 33 -5.74 6.74 -21.00
N VAL A 34 -5.46 7.98 -21.39
CA VAL A 34 -6.44 8.86 -22.03
C VAL A 34 -6.23 8.78 -23.54
N GLY A 35 -7.19 8.19 -24.26
CA GLY A 35 -7.09 8.02 -25.71
C GLY A 35 -6.46 6.68 -26.10
N THR A 36 -5.57 6.71 -27.09
CA THR A 36 -4.93 5.52 -27.68
C THR A 36 -3.47 5.33 -27.24
N ASP A 37 -2.94 6.22 -26.41
CA ASP A 37 -1.56 6.16 -25.96
C ASP A 37 -1.36 5.01 -24.97
N ASP A 38 -0.18 4.39 -24.99
CA ASP A 38 0.21 3.42 -23.97
C ASP A 38 0.52 4.09 -22.63
N VAL A 39 0.29 3.37 -21.53
CA VAL A 39 0.68 3.81 -20.19
C VAL A 39 2.19 3.66 -20.04
N SER A 40 2.89 4.78 -19.93
CA SER A 40 4.33 4.86 -19.69
C SER A 40 4.67 5.99 -18.73
N GLY A 41 5.87 5.95 -18.14
CA GLY A 41 6.33 6.92 -17.15
C GLY A 41 6.94 6.25 -15.92
N THR A 42 6.92 6.96 -14.80
CA THR A 42 7.55 6.51 -13.56
C THR A 42 6.63 6.65 -12.35
N VAL A 43 6.78 5.72 -11.41
CA VAL A 43 6.21 5.75 -10.07
C VAL A 43 7.35 5.96 -9.09
N GLU A 44 7.28 7.05 -8.33
CA GLU A 44 8.24 7.36 -7.27
C GLU A 44 7.57 7.08 -5.92
N VAL A 45 8.21 6.23 -5.12
CA VAL A 45 7.75 5.88 -3.77
C VAL A 45 8.79 6.38 -2.78
N GLU A 46 8.44 7.44 -2.05
CA GLU A 46 9.26 8.01 -0.99
C GLU A 46 8.81 7.42 0.35
N ILE A 47 9.71 6.73 1.04
CA ILE A 47 9.43 6.05 2.31
C ILE A 47 10.34 6.62 3.39
N THR A 48 9.77 6.95 4.54
CA THR A 48 10.51 7.23 5.77
C THR A 48 10.29 6.11 6.77
N GLN A 49 11.37 5.44 7.15
CA GLN A 49 11.34 4.33 8.09
C GLN A 49 11.47 4.80 9.54
N ILE A 50 11.06 3.96 10.49
CA ILE A 50 11.09 4.26 11.94
C ILE A 50 12.50 4.63 12.46
N LEU A 51 13.55 4.15 11.80
CA LEU A 51 14.95 4.51 12.07
C LEU A 51 15.44 5.75 11.29
N PHE A 52 14.53 6.62 10.85
CA PHE A 52 14.78 7.83 10.04
C PHE A 52 15.52 7.59 8.71
N ARG A 53 15.69 6.33 8.30
CA ARG A 53 16.23 6.00 6.98
C ARG A 53 15.20 6.34 5.92
N LYS A 54 15.60 7.18 4.97
CA LYS A 54 14.81 7.46 3.77
C LYS A 54 15.11 6.42 2.71
N LYS A 55 14.07 5.91 2.07
CA LYS A 55 14.17 4.98 0.95
C LYS A 55 13.32 5.53 -0.18
N ASN A 56 13.96 5.79 -1.32
CA ASN A 56 13.28 6.21 -2.53
C ASN A 56 13.34 5.06 -3.53
N LEU A 57 12.17 4.65 -4.03
CA LEU A 57 12.05 3.64 -5.06
C LEU A 57 11.48 4.29 -6.31
N ILE A 58 12.13 4.05 -7.45
CA ILE A 58 11.64 4.51 -8.76
C ILE A 58 11.36 3.25 -9.57
N ASN A 59 10.11 3.09 -9.98
CA ASN A 59 9.65 1.96 -10.78
C ASN A 59 9.00 2.46 -12.07
N PRO A 60 9.00 1.67 -13.15
CA PRO A 60 8.23 2.01 -14.34
C PRO A 60 6.74 2.05 -14.04
N LEU A 61 6.02 3.00 -14.62
CA LEU A 61 4.57 3.11 -14.51
C LEU A 61 3.90 2.01 -15.33
N GLN A 62 3.17 1.12 -14.66
CA GLN A 62 2.35 0.09 -15.29
C GLN A 62 0.86 0.40 -15.14
N ILE A 63 -0.02 -0.32 -15.86
CA ILE A 63 -1.48 -0.21 -15.67
C ILE A 63 -1.86 -0.55 -14.22
N ASN A 64 -1.20 -1.55 -13.64
CA ASN A 64 -1.41 -1.97 -12.26
C ASN A 64 -0.07 -1.99 -11.53
N ASN A 65 0.14 -1.02 -10.63
CA ASN A 65 1.32 -0.98 -9.78
C ASN A 65 0.95 -1.40 -8.37
N VAL A 66 1.68 -2.36 -7.82
CA VAL A 66 1.46 -2.86 -6.46
C VAL A 66 2.58 -2.36 -5.56
N ILE A 67 2.22 -1.57 -4.56
CA ILE A 67 3.16 -0.96 -3.61
C ILE A 67 2.91 -1.58 -2.24
N LYS A 68 3.91 -2.27 -1.71
CA LYS A 68 3.84 -2.93 -0.40
C LYS A 68 4.55 -2.08 0.64
N ALA A 69 3.82 -1.72 1.70
CA ALA A 69 4.37 -1.05 2.86
C ALA A 69 4.52 -2.05 4.00
N THR A 70 5.72 -2.12 4.56
CA THR A 70 6.08 -3.03 5.65
C THR A 70 5.81 -2.42 7.02
N LEU A 71 6.08 -3.19 8.08
CA LEU A 71 5.98 -2.74 9.48
C LEU A 71 6.88 -1.52 9.77
N TRP A 72 7.99 -1.40 9.04
CA TRP A 72 9.01 -0.38 9.26
C TRP A 72 8.77 0.91 8.48
N ASP A 73 7.82 0.91 7.53
CA ASP A 73 7.58 1.99 6.59
C ASP A 73 6.50 2.94 7.12
N THR A 74 6.91 3.81 8.05
CA THR A 74 6.01 4.66 8.88
C THR A 74 5.32 5.76 8.09
N PHE A 75 6.07 6.44 7.21
CA PHE A 75 5.52 7.45 6.30
C PHE A 75 5.84 7.03 4.87
N MET A 76 4.86 7.20 3.98
CA MET A 76 5.04 6.88 2.58
C MET A 76 4.28 7.87 1.70
N ASP A 77 4.96 8.47 0.75
CA ASP A 77 4.39 9.30 -0.29
C ASP A 77 4.61 8.62 -1.64
N VAL A 78 3.55 8.54 -2.44
CA VAL A 78 3.62 7.96 -3.79
C VAL A 78 3.29 9.02 -4.80
N TYR A 79 4.21 9.22 -5.72
CA TYR A 79 4.09 10.13 -6.85
C TYR A 79 4.08 9.33 -8.14
N ILE A 80 3.44 9.89 -9.14
CA ILE A 80 3.60 9.44 -10.51
C ILE A 80 4.07 10.58 -11.38
N ARG A 81 4.76 10.22 -12.46
CA ARG A 81 5.13 11.11 -13.55
C ARG A 81 4.89 10.35 -14.85
N PRO A 82 3.70 10.50 -15.47
CA PRO A 82 3.35 9.76 -16.67
C PRO A 82 3.95 10.42 -17.91
N ASP A 83 4.28 9.64 -18.93
CA ASP A 83 4.78 10.13 -20.22
C ASP A 83 3.65 10.41 -21.25
N SER A 84 2.42 10.05 -20.87
CA SER A 84 1.15 10.30 -21.60
C SER A 84 0.08 10.82 -20.63
N ASP A 85 -1.04 11.33 -21.15
CA ASP A 85 -2.17 11.71 -20.31
C ASP A 85 -2.83 10.45 -19.73
N VAL A 86 -3.05 10.43 -18.41
CA VAL A 86 -3.60 9.25 -17.72
C VAL A 86 -4.70 9.62 -16.74
N ILE A 87 -5.56 8.64 -16.44
CA ILE A 87 -6.54 8.71 -15.37
C ILE A 87 -6.13 7.74 -14.28
N ILE A 88 -5.96 8.26 -13.06
CA ILE A 88 -5.71 7.43 -11.89
C ILE A 88 -7.03 7.07 -11.22
N GLU A 89 -7.23 5.79 -10.98
CA GLU A 89 -8.30 5.31 -10.10
C GLU A 89 -7.91 5.45 -8.63
N LYS A 90 -8.91 5.59 -7.76
CA LYS A 90 -8.69 5.69 -6.31
C LYS A 90 -7.86 4.48 -5.84
N PRO A 91 -6.69 4.70 -5.21
CA PRO A 91 -5.84 3.60 -4.78
C PRO A 91 -6.59 2.66 -3.84
N GLN A 92 -6.60 1.37 -4.18
CA GLN A 92 -7.19 0.36 -3.32
C GLN A 92 -6.17 -0.03 -2.23
N ARG A 93 -6.67 -0.21 -1.01
CA ARG A 93 -5.83 -0.54 0.16
C ARG A 93 -6.30 -1.86 0.74
N SER A 94 -5.37 -2.77 0.95
CA SER A 94 -5.64 -4.04 1.63
C SER A 94 -4.62 -4.27 2.73
N ILE A 95 -5.08 -4.80 3.87
CA ILE A 95 -4.20 -5.24 4.94
C ILE A 95 -3.55 -6.55 4.49
N SER A 96 -2.23 -6.58 4.39
CA SER A 96 -1.49 -7.78 3.96
C SER A 96 -1.33 -8.80 5.08
N ALA A 97 -1.47 -8.38 6.34
CA ALA A 97 -1.28 -9.21 7.51
C ALA A 97 -2.53 -10.01 7.96
N LYS A 98 -3.61 -10.03 7.16
CA LYS A 98 -4.86 -10.74 7.51
C LYS A 98 -4.64 -12.18 8.01
N PRO A 99 -3.89 -13.06 7.31
CA PRO A 99 -3.72 -14.44 7.78
C PRO A 99 -2.90 -14.50 9.09
N LEU A 100 -1.92 -13.62 9.27
CA LEU A 100 -1.08 -13.58 10.47
C LEU A 100 -1.90 -13.12 11.70
N ILE A 101 -2.76 -12.12 11.53
CA ILE A 101 -3.67 -11.64 12.58
C ILE A 101 -4.66 -12.74 12.99
N VAL A 102 -5.27 -13.42 12.01
CA VAL A 102 -6.19 -14.54 12.28
C VAL A 102 -5.47 -15.68 13.02
N GLY A 103 -4.27 -16.05 12.58
CA GLY A 103 -3.45 -17.06 13.24
C GLY A 103 -3.17 -16.69 14.70
N LEU A 104 -2.73 -15.46 14.97
CA LEU A 104 -2.47 -14.98 16.32
C LEU A 104 -3.71 -15.09 17.23
N ILE A 105 -4.88 -14.67 16.74
CA ILE A 105 -6.14 -14.74 17.51
C ILE A 105 -6.48 -16.19 17.85
N VAL A 106 -6.40 -17.10 16.88
CA VAL A 106 -6.66 -18.53 17.10
C VAL A 106 -5.70 -19.11 18.13
N THR A 107 -4.41 -18.78 18.04
CA THR A 107 -3.40 -19.22 19.01
C THR A 107 -3.71 -18.72 20.42
N VAL A 108 -4.08 -17.44 20.59
CA VAL A 108 -4.41 -16.88 21.90
C VAL A 108 -5.66 -17.55 22.48
N ILE A 109 -6.70 -17.76 21.68
CA ILE A 109 -7.92 -18.45 22.12
C ILE A 109 -7.59 -19.87 22.57
N ALA A 110 -6.83 -20.63 21.78
CA ALA A 110 -6.41 -21.98 22.13
C ALA A 110 -5.63 -22.02 23.45
N LEU A 111 -4.70 -21.09 23.65
CA LEU A 111 -3.92 -20.96 24.89
C LEU A 111 -4.81 -20.70 26.10
N VAL A 112 -5.75 -19.76 26.00
CA VAL A 112 -6.70 -19.45 27.07
C VAL A 112 -7.61 -20.64 27.38
N SER A 113 -8.08 -21.35 26.35
CA SER A 113 -8.89 -22.56 26.53
C SER A 113 -8.12 -23.66 27.25
N VAL A 114 -6.85 -23.90 26.90
CA VAL A 114 -5.99 -24.87 27.59
C VAL A 114 -5.76 -24.47 29.04
N LEU A 115 -5.46 -23.19 29.31
CA LEU A 115 -5.25 -22.70 30.66
C LEU A 115 -6.51 -22.83 31.53
N MET A 116 -7.69 -22.49 30.98
CA MET A 116 -8.96 -22.69 31.69
C MET A 116 -9.25 -24.16 31.96
N PHE A 117 -8.99 -25.05 31.00
CA PHE A 117 -9.17 -26.48 31.18
C PHE A 117 -8.25 -27.05 32.28
N LEU A 118 -6.98 -26.65 32.30
CA LEU A 118 -6.04 -27.02 33.35
C LEU A 118 -6.43 -26.46 34.73
N ALA A 119 -6.98 -25.25 34.78
CA ALA A 119 -7.49 -24.66 36.01
C ALA A 119 -8.76 -25.36 36.53
N PHE A 120 -9.59 -25.90 35.64
CA PHE A 120 -10.80 -26.64 35.99
C PHE A 120 -10.53 -28.07 36.49
N LEU A 121 -9.44 -28.69 36.01
CA LEU A 121 -9.00 -30.03 36.45
C LEU A 121 -8.32 -30.06 37.82
N LYS A 122 -8.08 -28.88 38.42
CA LYS A 122 -7.34 -28.70 39.66
C LYS A 122 -8.29 -28.37 40.81
#